data_AF-A0A947G0R1-F1
#
_entry.id   AF-A0A947G0R1-F1
#
_cell.length_a   1.000
_cell.length_b   1.000
_cell.length_c   1.000
_cell.angle_alpha   90.00
_cell.angle_beta   90.00
_cell.angle_gamma   90.00
#
_symmetry.space_group_name_H-M   'P 1'
#
loop_
_entity.id
_entity.type
_entity.pdbx_description
1 polymer ?
#
loop_
_entity_poly.entity_id
_entity_poly.type
_entity_poly.pdbx_seq_one_letter_code
_entity_poly.pdbx_strand_id
1 'polypeptide(L)'
;ARIGYAIAAGRLGYDIDAAMAMRRAMVDDASALFDVPTDALVLDQVQRLLDVYRERLRSDRSDIDALFMSAALQMILDDPALAFHAIDAAIDAGDDDPSAQRLRVFIDDELYRRFGQ
;
A
#
# COMPACT_ATOMS: atom_id res chain seq x y z
N ALA A 1 -13.83 6.17 3.00
CA ALA A 1 -13.80 5.52 4.34
C ALA A 1 -13.05 4.16 4.39
N ARG A 2 -12.78 3.49 3.25
CA ARG A 2 -12.18 2.13 3.24
C ARG A 2 -10.69 2.10 3.64
N ILE A 3 -9.90 3.11 3.26
CA ILE A 3 -8.47 3.19 3.60
C ILE A 3 -8.26 3.37 5.11
N GLY A 4 -9.00 4.27 5.75
CA GLY A 4 -8.94 4.45 7.21
C GLY A 4 -9.32 3.18 7.98
N TYR A 5 -10.33 2.44 7.49
CA TYR A 5 -10.66 1.12 8.04
C TYR A 5 -9.52 0.12 7.84
N ALA A 6 -8.91 0.05 6.65
CA ALA A 6 -7.80 -0.84 6.37
C ALA A 6 -6.61 -0.60 7.32
N ILE A 7 -6.25 0.66 7.56
CA ILE A 7 -5.20 1.04 8.51
C ILE A 7 -5.57 0.62 9.93
N ALA A 8 -6.81 0.88 10.36
CA ALA A 8 -7.27 0.50 11.71
C ALA A 8 -7.29 -1.02 11.91
N ALA A 9 -7.78 -1.78 10.91
CA ALA A 9 -7.83 -3.24 10.94
C ALA A 9 -6.41 -3.84 11.02
N GLY A 10 -5.47 -3.37 10.19
CA GLY A 10 -4.10 -3.86 10.21
C GLY A 10 -3.40 -3.58 11.55
N ARG A 11 -3.67 -2.43 12.17
CA ARG A 11 -3.14 -2.13 13.53
C ARG A 11 -3.66 -3.05 14.62
N LEU A 12 -4.83 -3.67 14.42
CA LEU A 12 -5.42 -4.64 15.33
C LEU A 12 -5.00 -6.08 15.01
N GLY A 13 -4.14 -6.29 14.00
CA GLY A 13 -3.74 -7.61 13.52
C GLY A 13 -4.80 -8.31 12.65
N TYR A 14 -5.83 -7.58 12.21
CA TYR A 14 -6.83 -8.09 11.27
C TYR A 14 -6.33 -7.94 9.83
N ASP A 15 -5.23 -8.62 9.53
CA ASP A 15 -4.47 -8.40 8.30
C ASP A 15 -5.27 -8.71 7.03
N ILE A 16 -6.07 -9.79 7.06
CA ILE A 16 -6.93 -10.18 5.93
C ILE A 16 -7.96 -9.08 5.64
N ASP A 17 -8.64 -8.59 6.68
CA ASP A 17 -9.64 -7.52 6.53
C ASP A 17 -9.00 -6.21 6.07
N ALA A 18 -7.79 -5.92 6.56
CA ALA A 18 -7.00 -4.76 6.15
C ALA A 18 -6.66 -4.81 4.66
N ALA A 19 -6.10 -5.93 4.19
CA ALA A 19 -5.76 -6.14 2.80
C ALA A 19 -7.00 -6.06 1.90
N MET A 20 -8.08 -6.77 2.26
CA MET A 20 -9.33 -6.73 1.51
C MET A 20 -9.93 -5.32 1.40
N ALA A 21 -9.91 -4.54 2.48
CA ALA A 21 -10.43 -3.18 2.47
C ALA A 21 -9.57 -2.24 1.63
N MET A 22 -8.24 -2.38 1.71
CA MET A 22 -7.31 -1.59 0.89
C MET A 22 -7.45 -1.94 -0.59
N ARG A 23 -7.50 -3.24 -0.95
CA ARG A 23 -7.72 -3.70 -2.33
C ARG A 23 -8.99 -3.11 -2.93
N ARG A 24 -10.09 -3.21 -2.18
CA ARG A 24 -11.37 -2.59 -2.57
C ARG A 24 -11.26 -1.08 -2.77
N ALA A 25 -10.51 -0.39 -1.91
CA ALA A 25 -10.28 1.04 -2.09
C ALA A 25 -9.51 1.32 -3.38
N MET A 26 -8.46 0.57 -3.70
CA MET A 26 -7.68 0.78 -4.94
C MET A 26 -8.48 0.47 -6.21
N VAL A 27 -9.38 -0.52 -6.16
CA VAL A 27 -10.30 -0.80 -7.27
C VAL A 27 -11.33 0.32 -7.44
N ASP A 28 -11.77 0.96 -6.37
CA ASP A 28 -12.72 2.06 -6.49
C ASP A 28 -12.01 3.34 -6.97
N ASP A 29 -10.97 3.75 -6.25
CA ASP A 29 -10.19 4.97 -6.48
C ASP A 29 -8.83 4.90 -5.77
N ALA A 30 -7.75 4.71 -6.54
CA ALA A 30 -6.40 4.70 -6.00
C ALA A 30 -5.93 6.08 -5.52
N SER A 31 -6.47 7.18 -6.08
CA SER A 31 -6.10 8.54 -5.68
C SER A 31 -6.54 8.89 -4.27
N ALA A 32 -7.50 8.14 -3.71
CA ALA A 32 -7.95 8.28 -2.33
C ALA A 32 -6.83 8.01 -1.29
N LEU A 33 -5.68 7.45 -1.69
CA LEU A 33 -4.49 7.41 -0.83
C LEU A 33 -4.02 8.82 -0.43
N PHE A 34 -4.24 9.83 -1.27
CA PHE A 34 -3.91 11.23 -0.97
C PHE A 34 -4.91 11.91 -0.03
N ASP A 35 -6.07 11.29 0.21
CA ASP A 35 -7.05 11.80 1.18
C ASP A 35 -6.72 11.37 2.62
N VAL A 36 -5.71 10.52 2.80
CA VAL A 36 -5.26 10.12 4.14
C VAL A 36 -4.62 11.34 4.83
N PRO A 37 -5.05 11.71 6.05
CA PRO A 37 -4.48 12.84 6.77
C PRO A 37 -2.97 12.70 6.95
N THR A 38 -2.23 13.77 6.68
CA THR A 38 -0.77 13.82 6.75
C THR A 38 -0.24 14.36 8.08
N ASP A 39 -1.10 14.43 9.11
CA ASP A 39 -0.64 14.80 10.44
C ASP A 39 0.30 13.75 11.03
N ALA A 40 1.24 14.20 11.86
CA ALA A 40 2.32 13.35 12.34
C ALA A 40 1.85 12.09 13.09
N LEU A 41 0.70 12.14 13.76
CA LEU A 41 0.16 11.00 14.48
C LEU A 41 -0.33 9.92 13.51
N VAL A 42 -1.02 10.31 12.45
CA VAL A 42 -1.48 9.37 11.42
C VAL A 42 -0.29 8.77 10.67
N LEU A 43 0.69 9.59 10.28
CA LEU A 43 1.89 9.09 9.58
C LEU A 43 2.71 8.11 10.46
N ASP A 44 2.86 8.39 11.75
CA ASP A 44 3.51 7.47 12.71
C ASP A 44 2.73 6.14 12.86
N GLN A 45 1.41 6.16 12.72
CA GLN A 45 0.59 4.94 12.70
C GLN A 45 0.78 4.15 11.41
N VAL A 46 0.82 4.83 10.26
CA VAL A 46 1.07 4.22 8.95
C VAL A 46 2.47 3.60 8.91
N GLN A 47 3.49 4.30 9.43
CA GLN A 47 4.86 3.80 9.51
C GLN A 47 4.96 2.52 10.35
N ARG A 48 4.33 2.50 11.54
CA ARG A 48 4.31 1.29 12.38
C ARG A 48 3.60 0.13 11.70
N LEU A 49 2.51 0.38 10.97
CA LEU A 49 1.83 -0.66 10.21
C LEU A 49 2.71 -1.19 9.06
N LEU A 50 3.44 -0.31 8.38
CA LEU A 50 4.40 -0.70 7.35
C LEU A 50 5.51 -1.59 7.94
N ASP A 51 5.99 -1.29 9.15
CA ASP A 51 7.01 -2.11 9.82
C ASP A 51 6.49 -3.53 10.14
N VAL A 52 5.21 -3.67 10.48
CA VAL A 52 4.56 -4.99 10.67
C VAL A 52 4.58 -5.80 9.36
N TYR A 53 4.17 -5.20 8.24
CA TYR A 53 4.21 -5.90 6.96
C TYR A 53 5.64 -6.20 6.50
N ARG A 54 6.61 -5.32 6.77
CA ARG A 54 8.04 -5.60 6.51
C ARG A 54 8.55 -6.78 7.33
N GLU A 55 8.11 -6.95 8.58
CA GLU A 55 8.46 -8.12 9.37
C GLU A 55 7.86 -9.42 8.79
N ARG A 56 6.60 -9.38 8.33
CA ARG A 56 6.01 -10.51 7.59
C ARG A 56 6.83 -10.87 6.37
N LEU A 57 7.27 -9.88 5.60
CA LEU A 57 8.11 -10.07 4.40
C LEU A 57 9.51 -10.62 4.71
N ARG A 58 10.02 -10.46 5.94
CA ARG A 58 11.25 -11.14 6.37
C ARG A 58 11.05 -12.64 6.52
N SER A 59 9.84 -13.07 6.91
CA SER A 59 9.48 -14.47 7.08
C SER A 59 9.07 -15.11 5.75
N ASP A 60 8.28 -14.41 4.94
CA ASP A 60 7.86 -14.83 3.61
C ASP A 60 7.97 -13.65 2.63
N ARG A 61 9.02 -13.66 1.80
CA ARG A 61 9.29 -12.60 0.84
C ARG A 61 8.29 -12.54 -0.32
N SER A 62 7.50 -13.60 -0.50
CA SER A 62 6.48 -13.73 -1.55
C SER A 62 5.06 -13.50 -1.03
N ASP A 63 4.90 -13.02 0.20
CA ASP A 63 3.59 -12.67 0.76
C ASP A 63 2.98 -11.49 -0.02
N ILE A 64 2.14 -11.84 -0.99
CA ILE A 64 1.50 -10.92 -1.94
C ILE A 64 0.73 -9.80 -1.21
N ASP A 65 -0.03 -10.14 -0.17
CA ASP A 65 -0.82 -9.15 0.56
C ASP A 65 0.09 -8.20 1.35
N ALA A 66 1.18 -8.71 1.93
CA ALA A 66 2.14 -7.87 2.62
C ALA A 66 2.91 -6.95 1.65
N LEU A 67 3.24 -7.41 0.44
CA LEU A 67 3.85 -6.58 -0.61
C LEU A 67 2.89 -5.49 -1.09
N PHE A 68 1.64 -5.86 -1.40
CA PHE A 68 0.59 -4.93 -1.81
C PHE A 68 0.33 -3.86 -0.74
N MET A 69 0.16 -4.28 0.51
CA MET A 69 -0.05 -3.35 1.64
C MET A 69 1.16 -2.45 1.85
N SER A 70 2.38 -2.97 1.72
CA SER A 70 3.60 -2.17 1.83
C SER A 70 3.68 -1.10 0.74
N ALA A 71 3.25 -1.40 -0.49
CA ALA A 71 3.20 -0.43 -1.56
C ALA A 71 2.20 0.71 -1.26
N ALA A 72 0.97 0.36 -0.86
CA ALA A 72 -0.06 1.34 -0.54
C ALA A 72 0.34 2.25 0.64
N LEU A 73 0.94 1.69 1.69
CA LEU A 73 1.40 2.47 2.85
C LEU A 73 2.58 3.37 2.51
N GLN A 74 3.49 2.94 1.63
CA GLN A 74 4.59 3.78 1.16
C GLN A 74 4.11 4.96 0.31
N MET A 75 3.04 4.79 -0.47
CA MET A 75 2.40 5.92 -1.15
C MET A 75 1.82 6.94 -0.17
N ILE A 76 1.21 6.49 0.93
CA ILE A 76 0.70 7.38 1.98
C ILE A 76 1.86 8.13 2.67
N LEU A 77 3.03 7.47 2.81
CA LEU A 77 4.25 8.05 3.36
C LEU A 77 5.07 8.86 2.35
N ASP A 78 4.51 9.13 1.17
CA ASP A 78 5.14 9.93 0.11
C ASP A 78 6.45 9.33 -0.48
N ASP A 79 6.56 8.00 -0.47
CA ASP A 79 7.70 7.25 -1.03
C ASP A 79 7.29 6.38 -2.24
N PRO A 80 7.06 7.01 -3.42
CA PRO A 80 6.60 6.29 -4.60
C PRO A 80 7.66 5.34 -5.19
N ALA A 81 8.95 5.59 -4.95
CA ALA A 81 10.01 4.71 -5.45
C ALA A 81 10.01 3.37 -4.72
N LEU A 82 9.92 3.38 -3.40
CA LEU A 82 9.79 2.12 -2.66
C LEU A 82 8.41 1.48 -2.85
N ALA A 83 7.35 2.28 -3.03
CA ALA A 83 6.04 1.75 -3.38
C ALA A 83 6.07 0.99 -4.71
N PHE A 84 6.74 1.55 -5.73
CA PHE A 84 6.93 0.92 -7.03
C PHE A 84 7.58 -0.45 -6.90
N HIS A 85 8.69 -0.55 -6.17
CA HIS A 85 9.38 -1.82 -5.99
C HIS A 85 8.53 -2.87 -5.26
N ALA A 86 7.75 -2.44 -4.26
CA ALA A 86 6.88 -3.35 -3.52
C ALA A 86 5.73 -3.87 -4.38
N ILE A 87 5.08 -3.02 -5.19
CA ILE A 87 3.96 -3.46 -6.05
C ILE A 87 4.44 -4.31 -7.22
N ASP A 88 5.61 -3.99 -7.79
CA ASP A 88 6.25 -4.79 -8.85
C ASP A 88 6.53 -6.20 -8.35
N ALA A 89 7.11 -6.32 -7.14
CA ALA A 89 7.34 -7.60 -6.49
C ALA A 89 6.04 -8.37 -6.19
N ALA A 90 4.94 -7.69 -5.84
CA ALA A 90 3.65 -8.35 -5.61
C ALA A 90 3.14 -8.98 -6.92
N ILE A 91 3.18 -8.22 -8.02
CA ILE A 91 2.76 -8.68 -9.35
C ILE A 91 3.64 -9.84 -9.81
N ASP A 92 4.96 -9.73 -9.66
CA ASP A 92 5.91 -10.80 -10.00
C ASP A 92 5.71 -12.07 -9.16
N ALA A 93 5.24 -11.92 -7.92
CA ALA A 93 4.87 -13.04 -7.04
C ALA A 93 3.51 -13.69 -7.41
N GLY A 94 2.78 -13.12 -8.37
CA GLY A 94 1.50 -13.65 -8.87
C GLY A 94 0.26 -12.89 -8.38
N ASP A 95 0.39 -11.64 -7.95
CA ASP A 95 -0.79 -10.80 -7.66
C ASP A 95 -1.51 -10.36 -8.95
N ASP A 96 -2.46 -11.19 -9.37
CA ASP A 96 -3.31 -10.95 -10.53
C ASP A 96 -4.57 -10.11 -10.19
N ASP A 97 -4.71 -9.62 -8.96
CA ASP A 97 -5.89 -8.84 -8.57
C ASP A 97 -5.91 -7.46 -9.25
N PRO A 98 -7.06 -7.00 -9.79
CA PRO A 98 -7.16 -5.68 -10.43
C PRO A 98 -6.68 -4.52 -9.55
N SER A 99 -6.80 -4.63 -8.22
CA SER A 99 -6.29 -3.64 -7.27
C SER A 99 -4.79 -3.40 -7.41
N ALA A 100 -4.00 -4.45 -7.63
CA ALA A 100 -2.55 -4.36 -7.74
C ALA A 100 -2.15 -3.57 -9.00
N GLN A 101 -2.79 -3.88 -10.13
CA GLN A 101 -2.57 -3.17 -11.39
C GLN A 101 -3.00 -1.70 -11.30
N ARG A 102 -4.11 -1.40 -10.63
CA ARG A 102 -4.54 -0.01 -10.42
C ARG A 102 -3.56 0.79 -9.57
N LEU A 103 -3.09 0.18 -8.48
CA LEU A 103 -2.07 0.80 -7.63
C LEU A 103 -0.77 1.01 -8.40
N ARG A 104 -0.36 0.05 -9.25
CA ARG A 104 0.82 0.19 -10.10
C ARG A 104 0.73 1.38 -11.04
N VAL A 105 -0.34 1.48 -11.82
CA VAL A 105 -0.55 2.61 -12.75
C VAL A 105 -0.51 3.95 -12.00
N PHE A 106 -1.16 4.02 -10.84
CA PHE A 106 -1.16 5.21 -10.00
C PHE A 106 0.25 5.61 -9.52
N ILE A 107 1.06 4.63 -9.11
CA ILE A 107 2.47 4.86 -8.71
C ILE A 107 3.31 5.33 -9.90
N ASP A 108 3.13 4.72 -11.08
CA ASP A 108 3.85 5.09 -12.31
C ASP A 108 3.56 6.53 -12.72
N ASP A 109 2.28 6.94 -12.68
CA ASP A 109 1.86 8.32 -12.93
C ASP A 109 2.50 9.31 -11.95
N GLU A 110 2.63 8.92 -10.67
CA GLU A 110 3.26 9.76 -9.64
C GLU A 110 4.77 9.91 -9.88
N LEU A 111 5.47 8.81 -10.18
CA LEU A 111 6.89 8.84 -10.51
C LEU A 111 7.16 9.69 -11.75
N TYR A 112 6.35 9.54 -12.80
CA TYR A 112 6.47 10.35 -14.01
C TYR A 112 6.26 11.84 -13.70
N ARG A 113 5.27 12.19 -12.87
CA ARG A 113 5.03 13.59 -12.47
C ARG A 113 6.22 14.21 -11.75
N ARG A 114 6.93 13.43 -10.93
CA ARG A 114 8.07 13.94 -10.13
C ARG A 114 9.38 14.01 -10.90
N PHE A 115 9.64 13.04 -11.76
CA PHE A 115 10.97 12.82 -12.34
C PHE A 115 11.00 12.83 -13.87
N GLY A 116 9.86 12.92 -14.54
CA GLY A 116 9.74 12.88 -16.00
C GLY A 116 10.02 14.20 -16.73
N GLN A 117 10.77 15.14 -16.14
CA GLN A 117 11.21 16.40 -16.79
C GLN A 117 12.71 16.43 -17.02
#